data_AF-A0A413QL03-F1
#
_entry.id   AF-A0A413QL03-F1
#
_cell.length_a   1.000
_cell.length_b   1.000
_cell.length_c   1.000
_cell.angle_alpha   90.00
_cell.angle_beta   90.00
_cell.angle_gamma   90.00
#
_symmetry.space_group_name_H-M   'P 1'
#
loop_
_entity.id
_entity.type
_entity.pdbx_description
1 polymer ?
#
loop_
_entity_poly.entity_id
_entity_poly.type
_entity_poly.pdbx_seq_one_letter_code
_entity_poly.pdbx_strand_id
1 'polypeptide(L)'
;MIYDEAVFENVRPEILYAQIMLETGYLQYGGDVEINQFNFGGLGATGNGVKGNSFIDVRTGIKAQVQHLKAYASAEPLNATQVVDERFRYVTRNTAPYVEWLGIKENPAGKGWAASAGYGFNLMKIVNSF
;
A
#
# COMPACT_ATOMS: atom_id res chain seq x y z
N MET A 1 -5.07 -8.20 -13.03
CA MET A 1 -4.61 -6.83 -12.73
C MET A 1 -3.87 -6.74 -11.40
N ILE A 2 -4.51 -6.95 -10.23
CA ILE A 2 -3.80 -6.95 -8.92
C ILE A 2 -2.62 -7.94 -8.95
N TYR A 3 -2.88 -9.19 -9.33
CA TYR A 3 -1.86 -10.23 -9.45
C TYR A 3 -0.72 -9.83 -10.39
N ASP A 4 -1.06 -9.35 -11.59
CA ASP A 4 -0.08 -9.03 -12.62
C ASP A 4 0.87 -7.90 -12.19
N GLU A 5 0.34 -6.80 -11.63
CA GLU A 5 1.16 -5.68 -11.15
C GLU A 5 2.04 -6.10 -9.95
N ALA A 6 1.48 -6.89 -9.02
CA ALA A 6 2.21 -7.37 -7.86
C ALA A 6 3.38 -8.29 -8.27
N VAL A 7 3.10 -9.32 -9.07
CA VAL A 7 4.12 -10.26 -9.56
C VAL A 7 5.15 -9.54 -10.41
N PHE A 8 4.73 -8.60 -11.26
CA PHE A 8 5.64 -7.82 -12.10
C PHE A 8 6.69 -7.07 -11.27
N GLU A 9 6.34 -6.58 -10.08
CA GLU A 9 7.29 -5.92 -9.18
C GLU A 9 7.92 -6.85 -8.15
N ASN A 10 7.61 -8.15 -8.15
CA ASN A 10 8.02 -9.11 -7.13
C ASN A 10 7.48 -8.78 -5.72
N VAL A 11 6.22 -8.33 -5.67
CA VAL A 11 5.44 -8.12 -4.45
C VAL A 11 4.42 -9.26 -4.32
N ARG A 12 4.22 -9.77 -3.10
CA ARG A 12 3.25 -10.83 -2.81
C ARG A 12 1.81 -10.37 -3.13
N PRO A 13 1.11 -10.96 -4.11
CA PRO A 13 -0.22 -10.52 -4.53
C PRO A 13 -1.27 -10.55 -3.43
N GLU A 14 -1.20 -11.54 -2.53
CA GLU A 14 -2.12 -11.70 -1.41
C GLU A 14 -2.00 -10.56 -0.39
N ILE A 15 -0.79 -10.01 -0.20
CA ILE A 15 -0.57 -8.86 0.70
C ILE A 15 -1.15 -7.59 0.07
N LEU A 16 -0.93 -7.37 -1.22
CA LEU A 16 -1.52 -6.24 -1.94
C LEU A 16 -3.05 -6.30 -1.90
N TYR A 17 -3.63 -7.46 -2.17
CA TYR A 17 -5.08 -7.66 -2.12
C TYR A 17 -5.64 -7.37 -0.71
N ALA A 18 -5.04 -7.96 0.33
CA ALA A 18 -5.46 -7.73 1.71
C ALA A 18 -5.37 -6.26 2.09
N GLN A 19 -4.32 -5.57 1.64
CA GLN A 19 -4.14 -4.15 1.88
C GLN A 19 -5.22 -3.31 1.18
N ILE A 20 -5.49 -3.56 -0.10
CA ILE A 20 -6.59 -2.88 -0.82
C ILE A 20 -7.92 -3.05 -0.07
N MET A 21 -8.24 -4.27 0.37
CA MET A 21 -9.49 -4.53 1.09
C MET A 21 -9.54 -3.81 2.44
N LEU A 22 -8.44 -3.80 3.18
CA LEU A 22 -8.36 -3.11 4.46
C LEU A 22 -8.52 -1.59 4.32
N GLU A 23 -7.77 -0.99 3.39
CA GLU A 23 -7.74 0.47 3.17
C GLU A 23 -9.06 1.03 2.62
N THR A 24 -9.76 0.23 1.81
CA THR A 24 -11.01 0.67 1.14
C THR A 24 -12.29 0.24 1.87
N GLY A 25 -12.16 -0.54 2.95
CA GLY A 25 -13.31 -1.19 3.58
C GLY A 25 -14.04 -2.12 2.60
N TYR A 26 -13.31 -3.04 1.96
CA TYR A 26 -13.82 -3.96 0.94
C TYR A 26 -14.50 -3.25 -0.25
N LEU A 27 -13.85 -2.19 -0.76
CA LEU A 27 -14.35 -1.37 -1.86
C LEU A 27 -15.71 -0.70 -1.59
N GLN A 28 -16.09 -0.53 -0.32
CA GLN A 28 -17.30 0.20 0.07
C GLN A 28 -17.05 1.71 0.20
N TYR A 29 -15.79 2.13 0.30
CA TYR A 29 -15.33 3.54 0.31
C TYR A 29 -16.09 4.42 1.33
N GLY A 30 -15.67 4.37 2.60
CA GLY A 30 -16.25 5.16 3.70
C GLY A 30 -15.31 6.20 4.33
N GLY A 31 -14.13 6.41 3.76
CA GLY A 31 -13.07 7.29 4.29
C GLY A 31 -12.84 8.56 3.46
N ASP A 32 -11.63 9.13 3.59
CA ASP A 32 -11.25 10.39 2.91
C ASP A 32 -10.97 10.24 1.39
N VAL A 33 -10.96 9.01 0.85
CA VAL A 33 -10.68 8.74 -0.57
C VAL A 33 -11.96 8.40 -1.32
N GLU A 34 -12.26 9.17 -2.36
CA GLU A 34 -13.37 8.94 -3.28
C GLU A 34 -13.03 7.87 -4.33
N ILE A 35 -14.06 7.13 -4.80
CA ILE A 35 -13.93 6.07 -5.82
C ILE A 35 -13.20 6.55 -7.08
N ASN A 36 -13.47 7.80 -7.48
CA ASN A 36 -12.90 8.42 -8.68
C ASN A 36 -11.39 8.71 -8.58
N GLN A 37 -10.78 8.63 -7.39
CA GLN A 37 -9.35 8.85 -7.20
C GLN A 37 -8.52 7.61 -7.57
N PHE A 38 -9.16 6.43 -7.63
CA PHE A 38 -8.51 5.15 -7.85
C PHE A 38 -7.32 4.91 -6.90
N ASN A 39 -7.36 5.50 -5.70
CA ASN A 39 -6.30 5.43 -4.71
C ASN A 39 -6.63 4.41 -3.63
N PHE A 40 -6.41 3.14 -3.96
CA PHE A 40 -6.77 2.00 -3.12
C PHE A 40 -5.89 1.85 -1.87
N GLY A 41 -4.77 2.57 -1.79
CA GLY A 41 -3.82 2.52 -0.67
C GLY A 41 -3.90 3.74 0.26
N GLY A 42 -4.82 4.68 0.03
CA GLY A 42 -4.84 5.92 0.83
C GLY A 42 -3.57 6.77 0.69
N LEU A 43 -2.83 6.64 -0.41
CA LEU A 43 -1.55 7.31 -0.60
C LEU A 43 -1.75 8.83 -0.57
N GLY A 44 -1.06 9.51 0.34
CA GLY A 44 -1.13 10.96 0.47
C GLY A 44 -2.31 11.49 1.26
N ALA A 45 -3.24 10.64 1.70
CA ALA A 45 -4.27 11.04 2.64
C ALA A 45 -3.63 11.27 4.02
N THR A 46 -3.89 12.42 4.64
CA THR A 46 -3.37 12.76 5.98
C THR A 46 -4.45 12.73 7.07
N GLY A 47 -5.67 12.33 6.72
CA GLY A 47 -6.84 12.52 7.57
C GLY A 47 -7.44 13.93 7.45
N ASN A 48 -8.62 14.12 8.05
CA ASN A 48 -9.31 15.41 8.18
C ASN A 48 -9.76 16.03 6.84
N GLY A 49 -10.17 15.21 5.86
CA GLY A 49 -10.68 15.70 4.58
C GLY A 49 -9.63 16.22 3.61
N VAL A 50 -8.33 16.06 3.90
CA VAL A 50 -7.27 16.27 2.91
C VAL A 50 -7.31 15.12 1.93
N LYS A 51 -7.72 15.42 0.69
CA LYS A 51 -7.78 14.44 -0.39
C LYS A 51 -6.39 13.87 -0.64
N GLY A 52 -6.31 12.53 -0.65
CA GLY A 52 -5.10 11.83 -1.06
C GLY A 52 -4.81 12.01 -2.55
N ASN A 53 -3.78 11.34 -3.04
CA ASN A 53 -3.42 11.34 -4.45
C ASN A 53 -4.56 10.77 -5.31
N SER A 54 -4.62 11.18 -6.58
CA SER A 54 -5.57 10.65 -7.56
C SER A 54 -4.80 10.11 -8.76
N PHE A 55 -5.25 8.98 -9.27
CA PHE A 55 -4.66 8.32 -10.43
C PHE A 55 -5.61 8.37 -11.61
N ILE A 56 -5.08 8.21 -12.83
CA ILE A 56 -5.89 8.34 -14.06
C ILE A 56 -6.84 7.15 -14.27
N ASP A 57 -6.46 5.97 -13.76
CA ASP A 57 -7.25 4.75 -13.86
C ASP A 57 -6.91 3.77 -12.73
N VAL A 58 -7.71 2.69 -12.65
CA VAL A 58 -7.57 1.63 -11.65
C VAL A 58 -6.18 0.97 -11.70
N ARG A 59 -5.64 0.73 -12.90
CA ARG A 59 -4.35 0.05 -13.05
C ARG A 59 -3.22 0.91 -12.50
N THR A 60 -3.24 2.20 -12.79
CA THR A 60 -2.25 3.18 -12.31
C THR A 60 -2.29 3.29 -10.79
N GLY A 61 -3.48 3.29 -10.20
CA GLY A 61 -3.64 3.28 -8.74
C GLY A 61 -3.08 2.04 -8.06
N ILE A 62 -3.37 0.85 -8.61
CA ILE A 62 -2.80 -0.41 -8.12
C ILE A 62 -1.27 -0.40 -8.27
N LYS A 63 -0.75 0.06 -9.41
CA LYS A 63 0.69 0.17 -9.66
C LYS A 63 1.37 1.08 -8.64
N ALA A 64 0.77 2.23 -8.30
CA ALA A 64 1.30 3.13 -7.27
C ALA A 64 1.39 2.44 -5.91
N GLN A 65 0.33 1.71 -5.51
CA GLN A 65 0.34 0.96 -4.25
C GLN A 65 1.41 -0.13 -4.22
N VAL A 66 1.59 -0.87 -5.33
CA VAL A 66 2.64 -1.89 -5.46
C VAL A 66 4.03 -1.28 -5.33
N GLN A 67 4.28 -0.14 -5.98
CA GLN A 67 5.55 0.58 -5.87
C GLN A 67 5.82 0.99 -4.43
N HIS A 68 4.81 1.50 -3.72
CA HIS A 68 4.94 1.91 -2.33
C HIS A 68 5.22 0.71 -1.40
N LEU A 69 4.52 -0.41 -1.59
CA LEU A 69 4.78 -1.65 -0.86
C LEU A 69 6.20 -2.15 -1.11
N LYS A 70 6.68 -2.16 -2.36
CA LYS A 70 8.05 -2.56 -2.69
C LYS A 70 9.09 -1.63 -2.07
N ALA A 71 8.81 -0.33 -1.98
CA ALA A 71 9.69 0.61 -1.29
C ALA A 71 9.92 0.19 0.16
N TYR A 72 8.86 -0.17 0.88
CA TYR A 72 8.94 -0.66 2.26
C TYR A 72 9.61 -2.05 2.36
N ALA A 73 9.25 -2.98 1.48
CA ALA A 73 9.65 -4.38 1.58
C ALA A 73 11.07 -4.68 1.08
N SER A 74 11.66 -3.83 0.24
CA SER A 74 12.92 -4.14 -0.44
C SER A 74 13.74 -2.90 -0.82
N ALA A 75 15.05 -3.09 -0.99
CA ALA A 75 15.98 -2.13 -1.57
C ALA A 75 16.16 -2.31 -3.10
N GLU A 76 15.68 -3.42 -3.68
CA GLU A 76 15.80 -3.72 -5.11
C GLU A 76 15.12 -2.66 -5.98
N PRO A 77 15.66 -2.26 -7.13
CA PRO A 77 15.01 -1.28 -8.00
C PRO A 77 13.59 -1.73 -8.41
N LEU A 78 12.75 -0.75 -8.75
CA LEU A 78 11.47 -1.04 -9.40
C LEU A 78 11.73 -1.69 -10.77
N ASN A 79 10.91 -2.67 -11.14
CA ASN A 79 10.96 -3.29 -12.45
C ASN A 79 10.31 -2.38 -13.50
N ALA A 80 9.30 -1.61 -13.09
CA ALA A 80 8.71 -0.57 -13.91
C ALA A 80 9.68 0.60 -14.13
N THR A 81 9.78 1.05 -15.38
CA THR A 81 10.52 2.26 -15.74
C THR A 81 9.84 3.54 -15.25
N GLN A 82 8.52 3.53 -15.17
CA GLN A 82 7.73 4.66 -14.70
C GLN A 82 7.34 4.50 -13.22
N VAL A 83 7.76 5.47 -12.40
CA VAL A 83 7.31 5.64 -11.02
C VAL A 83 6.04 6.50 -11.03
N VAL A 84 4.91 5.93 -10.62
CA VAL A 84 3.62 6.60 -10.55
C VAL A 84 3.22 6.93 -9.10
N ASP A 85 3.86 6.29 -8.14
CA ASP A 85 3.76 6.67 -6.73
C ASP A 85 4.57 7.94 -6.44
N GLU A 86 3.88 9.08 -6.30
CA GLU A 86 4.49 10.37 -5.96
C GLU A 86 5.18 10.37 -4.59
N ARG A 87 4.83 9.42 -3.71
CA ARG A 87 5.40 9.29 -2.38
C ARG A 87 6.56 8.31 -2.31
N PHE A 88 6.87 7.60 -3.39
CA PHE A 88 7.91 6.56 -3.42
C PHE A 88 9.24 7.07 -2.86
N ARG A 89 9.63 8.29 -3.27
CA ARG A 89 10.88 8.95 -2.86
C ARG A 89 10.97 9.30 -1.37
N TYR A 90 9.85 9.36 -0.66
CA TYR A 90 9.83 9.69 0.77
C TYR A 90 9.93 8.46 1.67
N VAL A 91 9.78 7.25 1.11
CA VAL A 91 9.91 6.02 1.86
C VAL A 91 11.40 5.72 2.08
N THR A 92 11.81 5.60 3.34
CA THR A 92 13.10 4.98 3.65
C THR A 92 13.00 3.50 3.29
N ARG A 93 13.75 3.09 2.27
CA ARG A 93 13.57 1.78 1.64
C ARG A 93 13.98 0.62 2.54
N ASN A 94 13.40 -0.56 2.30
CA ASN A 94 13.69 -1.80 3.03
C ASN A 94 13.52 -1.67 4.56
N THR A 95 12.56 -0.87 5.01
CA THR A 95 12.30 -0.66 6.44
C THR A 95 11.22 -1.58 6.98
N ALA A 96 10.45 -2.26 6.13
CA ALA A 96 9.44 -3.25 6.54
C ALA A 96 9.47 -4.51 5.64
N PRO A 97 10.55 -5.32 5.71
CA PRO A 97 10.62 -6.59 4.97
C PRO A 97 9.63 -7.66 5.49
N TYR A 98 9.11 -7.48 6.71
CA TYR A 98 8.05 -8.32 7.29
C TYR A 98 6.71 -7.58 7.25
N VAL A 99 5.62 -8.29 6.97
CA VAL A 99 4.28 -7.68 6.81
C VAL A 99 3.84 -6.99 8.10
N GLU A 100 4.16 -7.58 9.25
CA GLU A 100 3.91 -7.05 10.58
C GLU A 100 4.51 -5.65 10.76
N TRP A 101 5.66 -5.38 10.13
CA TRP A 101 6.38 -4.12 10.21
C TRP A 101 5.82 -3.02 9.29
N LEU A 102 4.77 -3.31 8.52
CA LEU A 102 3.97 -2.26 7.89
C LEU A 102 3.20 -1.43 8.94
N GLY A 103 3.00 -1.96 10.15
CA GLY A 103 2.56 -1.18 11.31
C GLY A 103 3.74 -0.46 11.96
N ILE A 104 3.68 0.87 12.05
CA ILE A 104 4.75 1.70 12.63
C ILE A 104 5.05 1.32 14.08
N LYS A 105 4.02 0.92 14.85
CA LYS A 105 4.17 0.56 16.27
C LYS A 105 4.86 -0.78 16.47
N GLU A 106 4.73 -1.67 15.49
CA GLU A 106 5.32 -3.01 15.49
C GLU A 106 6.71 -3.04 14.82
N ASN A 107 7.07 -1.99 14.10
CA ASN A 107 8.35 -1.88 13.40
C ASN A 107 9.44 -1.26 14.30
N PRO A 108 10.56 -1.97 14.56
CA PRO A 108 11.68 -1.44 15.35
C PRO A 108 12.29 -0.15 14.79
N ALA A 109 12.18 0.11 13.49
CA ALA A 109 12.67 1.33 12.85
C ALA A 109 11.72 2.53 13.01
N GLY A 110 10.52 2.34 13.57
CA GLY A 110 9.49 3.39 13.68
C GLY A 110 9.01 3.89 12.31
N LYS A 111 9.09 3.03 11.27
CA LYS A 111 8.63 3.29 9.90
C LYS A 111 7.55 2.27 9.54
N GLY A 112 6.77 2.54 8.51
CA GLY A 112 5.70 1.64 8.10
C GLY A 112 4.60 2.40 7.37
N TRP A 113 3.67 1.63 6.81
CA TRP A 113 2.52 2.14 6.08
C TRP A 113 1.58 2.92 6.99
N ALA A 114 1.23 2.36 8.15
CA ALA A 114 0.19 2.89 9.01
C ALA A 114 0.67 3.11 10.45
N ALA A 115 0.14 4.17 11.08
CA ALA A 115 0.39 4.50 12.47
C ALA A 115 -0.49 3.72 13.46
N SER A 116 -1.55 3.06 12.99
CA SER A 116 -2.44 2.25 13.82
C SER A 116 -1.72 1.02 14.36
N ALA A 117 -2.04 0.64 15.60
CA ALA A 117 -1.48 -0.57 16.21
C ALA A 117 -2.02 -1.81 15.50
N GLY A 118 -1.15 -2.79 15.29
CA GLY A 118 -1.49 -4.08 14.73
C GLY A 118 -1.90 -4.08 13.27
N TYR A 119 -1.55 -3.04 12.51
CA TYR A 119 -1.88 -2.93 11.09
C TYR A 119 -1.42 -4.16 10.28
N GLY A 120 -0.14 -4.52 10.37
CA GLY A 120 0.40 -5.67 9.65
C GLY A 120 -0.23 -7.00 10.08
N PHE A 121 -0.55 -7.16 11.37
CA PHE A 121 -1.27 -8.35 11.85
C PHE A 121 -2.69 -8.43 11.29
N ASN A 122 -3.39 -7.31 11.12
CA ASN A 122 -4.71 -7.30 10.50
C ASN A 122 -4.65 -7.70 9.02
N LEU A 123 -3.61 -7.28 8.29
CA LEU A 123 -3.36 -7.79 6.93
C LEU A 123 -3.19 -9.31 6.93
N MET A 124 -2.37 -9.85 7.83
CA MET A 124 -2.17 -11.30 7.91
C MET A 124 -3.43 -12.07 8.28
N LYS A 125 -4.33 -11.49 9.08
CA LYS A 125 -5.65 -12.11 9.34
C LYS A 125 -6.50 -12.20 8.08
N ILE A 126 -6.52 -11.17 7.24
CA ILE A 126 -7.25 -11.19 5.96
C ILE A 126 -6.65 -12.23 5.02
N VAL A 127 -5.31 -12.31 4.95
CA VAL A 127 -4.62 -13.30 4.12
C VAL A 127 -4.95 -14.72 4.56
N ASN A 128 -4.97 -14.98 5.87
CA ASN A 128 -5.19 -16.32 6.44
C ASN A 128 -6.68 -16.71 6.56
N SER A 129 -7.62 -15.86 6.16
CA SER A 129 -9.06 -16.16 6.20
C SER A 129 -9.58 -16.90 4.97
N PHE A 130 -8.69 -17.23 4.02
CA PHE A 130 -8.95 -18.00 2.81
C PHE A 130 -8.10 -19.27 2.81
#